data_AF-A0A7C2GY05-F1
#
_entry.id   AF-A0A7C2GY05-F1
#
_cell.length_a   1.000
_cell.length_b   1.000
_cell.length_c   1.000
_cell.angle_alpha   90.00
_cell.angle_beta   90.00
_cell.angle_gamma   90.00
#
_symmetry.space_group_name_H-M   'P 1'
#
loop_
_entity.id
_entity.type
_entity.pdbx_description
1 polymer ?
#
loop_
_entity_poly.entity_id
_entity_poly.type
_entity_poly.pdbx_seq_one_letter_code
_entity_poly.pdbx_strand_id
1 'polypeptide(L)'
;MALREPGCEHPGFSFFIANDCDLSTRMGYNHRVMARLKEEGMVERKDQHSDVSGEPEIGREPRAEIEALREEHRALLRELRRLDRSLARLSVKQAEAALVIPVLESLHAFLADHVHPHMRRERETLHPLVKKSGLSRKRDIRAILAGDDGLEKECRQLRRALQRLRREKDERETVRQVIAIGEGIIEGIIEHVHREEEVLFPRLEEALVPPRSSRG
;
A
#
# COMPACT_ATOMS: atom_id res chain seq x y z
N MET A 1 -20.96 -37.55 36.74
CA MET A 1 -19.59 -37.41 36.22
C MET A 1 -19.67 -37.02 34.77
N ALA A 2 -19.52 -35.72 34.48
CA ALA A 2 -19.58 -35.19 33.13
C ALA A 2 -18.69 -33.92 33.05
N LEU A 3 -17.74 -33.99 32.12
CA LEU A 3 -17.20 -32.93 31.25
C LEU A 3 -16.44 -31.75 31.90
N ARG A 4 -15.10 -31.71 31.80
CA ARG A 4 -14.29 -31.12 30.70
C ARG A 4 -14.41 -29.59 30.63
N GLU A 5 -13.47 -28.89 31.25
CA GLU A 5 -13.17 -27.49 30.92
C GLU A 5 -11.99 -27.43 29.94
N PRO A 6 -12.05 -26.54 28.93
CA PRO A 6 -10.85 -25.92 28.41
C PRO A 6 -11.01 -24.39 28.35
N GLY A 7 -10.26 -23.67 29.18
CA GLY A 7 -10.06 -22.23 29.06
C GLY A 7 -8.75 -21.94 28.32
N CYS A 8 -8.81 -21.83 26.99
CA CYS A 8 -7.73 -21.24 26.19
C CYS A 8 -7.86 -19.71 26.24
N GLU A 9 -6.88 -19.04 26.85
CA GLU A 9 -6.68 -17.60 26.70
C GLU A 9 -5.95 -17.34 25.37
N HIS A 10 -6.63 -16.68 24.44
CA HIS A 10 -6.00 -15.98 23.31
C HIS A 10 -6.32 -14.49 23.44
N PRO A 11 -5.34 -13.58 23.47
CA PRO A 11 -5.61 -12.17 23.31
C PRO A 11 -5.94 -11.88 21.84
N GLY A 12 -7.20 -11.51 21.61
CA GLY A 12 -7.68 -11.01 20.33
C GLY A 12 -7.09 -9.65 20.01
N PHE A 13 -6.74 -9.46 18.73
CA PHE A 13 -6.61 -8.14 18.14
C PHE A 13 -7.82 -7.90 17.24
N SER A 14 -8.79 -7.21 17.82
CA SER A 14 -9.97 -6.70 17.14
C SER A 14 -9.58 -5.49 16.30
N PHE A 15 -9.65 -5.61 14.98
CA PHE A 15 -9.89 -4.43 14.14
C PHE A 15 -11.39 -4.38 13.87
N PHE A 16 -12.06 -3.47 14.59
CA PHE A 16 -13.47 -3.15 14.44
C PHE A 16 -13.69 -2.57 13.04
N ILE A 17 -14.51 -3.22 12.21
CA ILE A 17 -15.37 -2.49 11.27
C ILE A 17 -16.74 -2.49 11.91
N ALA A 18 -16.99 -1.50 12.76
CA ALA A 18 -18.33 -0.99 12.94
C ALA A 18 -18.38 0.34 12.21
N ASN A 19 -19.25 0.44 11.20
CA ASN A 19 -20.20 1.54 11.16
C ASN A 19 -21.27 1.27 10.10
N ASP A 20 -22.47 1.03 10.61
CA ASP A 20 -23.69 1.52 10.00
C ASP A 20 -23.59 3.05 9.78
N CYS A 21 -24.10 3.48 8.63
CA CYS A 21 -24.66 4.80 8.34
C CYS A 21 -23.91 6.08 8.81
N ASP A 22 -23.18 6.73 7.90
CA ASP A 22 -23.50 8.12 7.51
C ASP A 22 -22.89 8.48 6.13
N LEU A 23 -23.76 8.79 5.16
CA LEU A 23 -23.42 9.10 3.77
C LEU A 23 -23.05 10.58 3.55
N SER A 24 -22.82 11.37 4.60
CA SER A 24 -22.74 12.83 4.49
C SER A 24 -21.33 13.42 4.31
N THR A 25 -20.24 12.71 4.60
CA THR A 25 -18.89 13.34 4.61
C THR A 25 -18.17 13.34 3.25
N ARG A 26 -18.89 13.01 2.16
CA ARG A 26 -18.32 12.70 0.82
C ARG A 26 -17.92 13.92 -0.04
N MET A 27 -17.88 15.15 0.50
CA MET A 27 -17.75 16.39 -0.30
C MET A 27 -16.59 17.35 0.05
N GLY A 28 -15.63 16.96 0.90
CA GLY A 28 -14.60 17.89 1.39
C GLY A 28 -13.25 17.93 0.66
N TYR A 29 -12.81 16.82 0.03
CA TYR A 29 -11.37 16.62 -0.20
C TYR A 29 -10.87 16.83 -1.64
N ASN A 30 -11.74 17.14 -2.60
CA ASN A 30 -11.35 17.23 -4.02
C ASN A 30 -10.77 18.59 -4.47
N HIS A 31 -10.65 19.60 -3.58
CA HIS A 31 -10.22 20.95 -4.02
C HIS A 31 -8.80 21.38 -3.62
N ARG A 32 -8.13 20.71 -2.68
CA ARG A 32 -6.76 21.11 -2.28
C ARG A 32 -5.62 20.44 -3.07
N VAL A 33 -5.88 19.32 -3.75
CA VAL A 33 -4.83 18.49 -4.37
C VAL A 33 -4.48 18.93 -5.80
N MET A 34 -5.35 19.70 -6.46
CA MET A 34 -5.16 20.11 -7.87
C MET A 34 -4.20 21.30 -8.07
N ALA A 35 -3.75 21.97 -7.00
CA ALA A 35 -3.06 23.26 -7.12
C ALA A 35 -1.52 23.20 -7.11
N ARG A 36 -0.87 22.01 -7.06
CA ARG A 36 0.60 21.93 -6.86
C ARG A 36 1.40 21.09 -7.87
N LEU A 37 0.83 20.67 -8.99
CA LEU A 37 1.53 19.84 -9.99
C LEU A 37 1.83 20.58 -11.30
N LYS A 38 2.19 21.86 -11.21
CA LYS A 38 2.54 22.68 -12.37
C LYS A 38 3.83 23.44 -12.07
N GLU A 39 4.95 22.83 -12.47
CA GLU A 39 6.38 23.24 -12.38
C GLU A 39 7.12 21.99 -11.89
N GLU A 40 7.96 21.28 -12.64
CA GLU A 40 9.12 21.60 -13.50
C GLU A 40 9.35 20.37 -14.43
N GLY A 41 9.92 20.38 -15.63
CA GLY A 41 10.97 21.23 -16.19
C GLY A 41 12.14 20.34 -16.63
N MET A 42 12.22 20.00 -17.92
CA MET A 42 13.29 19.23 -18.60
C MET A 42 14.70 19.73 -18.29
N VAL A 43 15.66 18.81 -18.08
CA VAL A 43 17.08 18.99 -18.48
C VAL A 43 17.69 17.65 -18.89
N GLU A 44 18.06 17.52 -20.18
CA GLU A 44 19.02 16.54 -20.70
C GLU A 44 20.45 16.90 -20.29
N ARG A 45 21.30 15.91 -19.98
CA ARG A 45 22.74 15.97 -20.28
C ARG A 45 23.33 14.62 -20.67
N LYS A 46 24.18 14.71 -21.69
CA LYS A 46 25.02 13.68 -22.31
C LYS A 46 26.42 13.64 -21.67
N ASP A 47 27.09 12.52 -21.96
CA ASP A 47 28.54 12.28 -22.11
C ASP A 47 29.38 11.66 -20.98
N GLN A 48 29.79 10.41 -21.27
CA GLN A 48 31.17 9.88 -21.41
C GLN A 48 32.00 9.37 -20.20
N HIS A 49 32.36 8.07 -20.35
CA HIS A 49 33.61 7.34 -20.05
C HIS A 49 34.36 7.53 -18.73
N SER A 50 34.60 6.42 -18.00
CA SER A 50 35.91 5.70 -18.00
C SER A 50 35.94 4.55 -16.99
N ASP A 51 36.55 3.43 -17.39
CA ASP A 51 36.90 2.23 -16.62
C ASP A 51 37.71 2.51 -15.34
N VAL A 52 37.35 1.87 -14.23
CA VAL A 52 38.30 1.31 -13.24
C VAL A 52 37.66 0.07 -12.59
N SER A 53 38.34 -1.06 -12.74
CA SER A 53 38.06 -2.34 -12.09
C SER A 53 38.21 -2.24 -10.57
N GLY A 54 37.15 -2.62 -9.86
CA GLY A 54 37.13 -2.87 -8.42
C GLY A 54 35.97 -3.81 -8.10
N GLU A 55 36.26 -4.87 -7.36
CA GLU A 55 35.33 -5.95 -7.01
C GLU A 55 34.05 -5.42 -6.33
N PRO A 56 32.88 -6.07 -6.53
CA PRO A 56 31.59 -5.53 -6.11
C PRO A 56 31.37 -5.81 -4.62
N GLU A 57 31.78 -4.91 -3.74
CA GLU A 57 31.12 -4.82 -2.43
C GLU A 57 29.67 -4.40 -2.68
N ILE A 58 28.77 -5.34 -2.46
CA ILE A 58 27.32 -5.18 -2.55
C ILE A 58 26.88 -4.20 -1.46
N GLY A 59 26.97 -2.92 -1.79
CA GLY A 59 26.53 -1.81 -0.96
C GLY A 59 25.82 -0.80 -1.86
N ARG A 60 24.62 -1.13 -2.34
CA ARG A 60 23.74 -0.07 -2.84
C ARG A 60 23.55 0.91 -1.69
N GLU A 61 23.84 2.18 -1.92
CA GLU A 61 23.61 3.20 -0.91
C GLU A 61 22.14 3.13 -0.48
N PRO A 62 21.83 3.10 0.84
CA PRO A 62 20.45 2.99 1.33
C PRO A 62 19.50 4.03 0.75
N ARG A 63 20.03 5.18 0.30
CA ARG A 63 19.28 6.23 -0.42
C ARG A 63 18.85 5.81 -1.82
N ALA A 64 19.71 5.10 -2.56
CA ALA A 64 19.37 4.57 -3.87
C ALA A 64 18.29 3.48 -3.78
N GLU A 65 18.27 2.70 -2.70
CA GLU A 65 17.20 1.74 -2.44
C GLU A 65 15.86 2.42 -2.13
N ILE A 66 15.86 3.45 -1.28
CA ILE A 66 14.66 4.26 -0.99
C ILE A 66 14.12 4.91 -2.27
N GLU A 67 14.98 5.46 -3.13
CA GLU A 67 14.51 6.07 -4.38
C GLU A 67 13.96 5.03 -5.38
N ALA A 68 14.52 3.83 -5.42
CA ALA A 68 13.95 2.74 -6.22
C ALA A 68 12.53 2.37 -5.75
N LEU A 69 12.31 2.30 -4.43
CA LEU A 69 10.98 2.06 -3.86
C LEU A 69 10.01 3.20 -4.19
N ARG A 70 10.45 4.46 -4.15
CA ARG A 70 9.63 5.62 -4.58
C ARG A 70 9.21 5.53 -6.04
N GLU A 71 10.09 5.08 -6.94
CA GLU A 71 9.69 4.89 -8.34
C GLU A 71 8.67 3.76 -8.50
N GLU A 72 8.83 2.67 -7.72
CA GLU A 72 7.83 1.62 -7.65
C GLU A 72 6.48 2.15 -7.13
N HIS A 73 6.46 2.97 -6.08
CA HIS A 73 5.24 3.65 -5.58
C HIS A 73 4.55 4.46 -6.67
N ARG A 74 5.31 5.27 -7.43
CA ARG A 74 4.74 6.05 -8.54
C ARG A 74 4.07 5.14 -9.57
N ALA A 75 4.68 4.00 -9.91
CA ALA A 75 4.09 3.02 -10.79
C ALA A 75 2.82 2.38 -10.19
N LEU A 76 2.86 2.00 -8.92
CA LEU A 76 1.73 1.39 -8.23
C LEU A 76 0.53 2.33 -8.13
N LEU A 77 0.76 3.56 -7.66
CA LEU A 77 -0.27 4.59 -7.52
C LEU A 77 -0.93 4.94 -8.86
N ARG A 78 -0.18 4.92 -9.97
CA ARG A 78 -0.76 5.15 -11.31
C ARG A 78 -1.82 4.10 -11.65
N GLU A 79 -1.51 2.83 -11.43
CA GLU A 79 -2.42 1.73 -11.74
C GLU A 79 -3.58 1.62 -10.75
N LEU A 80 -3.32 1.82 -9.44
CA LEU A 80 -4.37 1.89 -8.42
C LEU A 80 -5.39 2.98 -8.72
N ARG A 81 -4.95 4.18 -9.12
CA ARG A 81 -5.84 5.27 -9.54
C ARG A 81 -6.66 4.91 -10.78
N ARG A 82 -6.14 4.08 -11.68
CA ARG A 82 -6.89 3.61 -12.85
C ARG A 82 -7.98 2.62 -12.43
N LEU A 83 -7.66 1.68 -11.55
CA LEU A 83 -8.60 0.70 -11.00
C LEU A 83 -9.69 1.38 -10.16
N ASP A 84 -9.32 2.33 -9.31
CA ASP A 84 -10.24 3.12 -8.49
C ASP A 84 -11.27 3.86 -9.35
N ARG A 85 -10.82 4.59 -10.38
CA ARG A 85 -11.73 5.25 -11.33
C ARG A 85 -12.67 4.26 -12.04
N SER A 86 -12.23 3.02 -12.25
CA SER A 86 -13.03 1.99 -12.89
C SER A 86 -14.11 1.47 -11.92
N LEU A 87 -13.75 1.20 -10.68
CA LEU A 87 -14.68 0.80 -9.62
C LEU A 87 -15.68 1.91 -9.28
N ALA A 88 -15.24 3.16 -9.13
CA ALA A 88 -16.11 4.30 -8.87
C ALA A 88 -17.19 4.49 -9.96
N ARG A 89 -16.83 4.27 -11.24
CA ARG A 89 -17.79 4.30 -12.36
C ARG A 89 -18.83 3.19 -12.28
N LEU A 90 -18.42 2.00 -11.83
CA LEU A 90 -19.29 0.85 -11.67
C LEU A 90 -20.23 1.01 -10.46
N SER A 91 -19.72 1.61 -9.38
CA SER A 91 -20.47 1.94 -8.16
C SER A 91 -21.63 2.89 -8.44
N VAL A 92 -21.40 3.94 -9.24
CA VAL A 92 -22.42 4.95 -9.57
C VAL A 92 -23.52 4.43 -10.50
N LYS A 93 -23.23 3.48 -11.39
CA LYS A 93 -24.14 3.06 -12.47
C LYS A 93 -25.04 1.87 -12.14
N GLN A 94 -25.04 1.36 -10.90
CA GLN A 94 -25.63 0.06 -10.57
C GLN A 94 -25.15 -1.03 -11.55
N ALA A 95 -23.84 -1.22 -11.61
CA ALA A 95 -23.24 -2.14 -12.56
C ALA A 95 -23.67 -3.59 -12.35
N GLU A 96 -23.74 -4.33 -13.45
CA GLU A 96 -23.96 -5.78 -13.46
C GLU A 96 -22.68 -6.53 -13.09
N ALA A 97 -22.83 -7.74 -12.54
CA ALA A 97 -21.71 -8.58 -12.14
C ALA A 97 -20.71 -8.82 -13.28
N ALA A 98 -21.21 -8.98 -14.52
CA ALA A 98 -20.39 -9.19 -15.71
C ALA A 98 -19.40 -8.04 -16.01
N LEU A 99 -19.72 -6.80 -15.60
CA LEU A 99 -18.83 -5.64 -15.78
C LEU A 99 -17.88 -5.45 -14.59
N VAL A 100 -18.29 -5.91 -13.40
CA VAL A 100 -17.58 -5.72 -12.14
C VAL A 100 -16.49 -6.76 -11.95
N ILE A 101 -16.78 -8.02 -12.30
CA ILE A 101 -15.86 -9.15 -12.16
C ILE A 101 -14.51 -8.89 -12.85
N PRO A 102 -14.42 -8.45 -14.12
CA PRO A 102 -13.13 -8.26 -14.78
C PRO A 102 -12.26 -7.17 -14.12
N VAL A 103 -12.87 -6.10 -13.61
CA VAL A 103 -12.14 -5.01 -12.94
C VAL A 103 -11.54 -5.49 -11.62
N LEU A 104 -12.31 -6.24 -10.84
CA LEU A 104 -11.85 -6.80 -9.57
C LEU A 104 -10.85 -7.94 -9.75
N GLU A 105 -10.97 -8.72 -10.83
CA GLU A 105 -9.93 -9.69 -11.22
C GLU A 105 -8.63 -8.98 -11.60
N SER A 106 -8.72 -7.87 -12.33
CA SER A 106 -7.56 -7.02 -12.65
C SER A 106 -6.93 -6.47 -11.37
N LEU A 107 -7.73 -6.01 -10.40
CA LEU A 107 -7.24 -5.61 -9.09
C LEU A 107 -6.54 -6.78 -8.39
N HIS A 108 -7.17 -7.95 -8.30
CA HIS A 108 -6.56 -9.11 -7.66
C HIS A 108 -5.23 -9.52 -8.31
N ALA A 109 -5.16 -9.55 -9.65
CA ALA A 109 -3.92 -9.83 -10.37
C ALA A 109 -2.84 -8.78 -10.06
N PHE A 110 -3.22 -7.50 -10.07
CA PHE A 110 -2.31 -6.41 -9.74
C PHE A 110 -1.76 -6.51 -8.31
N LEU A 111 -2.60 -6.88 -7.33
CA LEU A 111 -2.15 -7.14 -5.96
C LEU A 111 -1.12 -8.26 -5.89
N ALA A 112 -1.37 -9.37 -6.60
CA ALA A 112 -0.52 -10.54 -6.58
C ALA A 112 0.82 -10.32 -7.29
N ASP A 113 0.80 -9.65 -8.44
CA ASP A 113 1.95 -9.57 -9.34
C ASP A 113 2.82 -8.34 -9.09
N HIS A 114 2.27 -7.28 -8.49
CA HIS A 114 2.98 -6.02 -8.29
C HIS A 114 3.02 -5.58 -6.82
N VAL A 115 1.89 -5.57 -6.11
CA VAL A 115 1.85 -5.03 -4.74
C VAL A 115 2.52 -5.96 -3.74
N HIS A 116 2.16 -7.25 -3.70
CA HIS A 116 2.79 -8.19 -2.75
C HIS A 116 4.31 -8.33 -2.94
N PRO A 117 4.84 -8.43 -4.18
CA PRO A 117 6.29 -8.47 -4.39
C PRO A 117 6.97 -7.19 -3.94
N HIS A 118 6.36 -6.02 -4.17
CA HIS A 118 6.86 -4.74 -3.69
C HIS A 118 6.92 -4.69 -2.16
N MET A 119 5.83 -5.00 -1.47
CA MET A 119 5.80 -5.03 0.01
C MET A 119 6.80 -6.02 0.61
N ARG A 120 7.07 -7.14 -0.07
CA ARG A 120 8.11 -8.07 0.35
C ARG A 120 9.50 -7.43 0.24
N ARG A 121 9.79 -6.72 -0.86
CA ARG A 121 11.06 -5.99 -1.02
C ARG A 121 11.21 -4.91 0.04
N GLU A 122 10.15 -4.18 0.38
CA GLU A 122 10.16 -3.18 1.46
C GLU A 122 10.53 -3.81 2.80
N ARG A 123 9.92 -4.95 3.14
CA ARG A 123 10.26 -5.70 4.35
C ARG A 123 11.73 -6.15 4.36
N GLU A 124 12.24 -6.60 3.23
CA GLU A 124 13.63 -7.07 3.10
C GLU A 124 14.65 -5.92 3.16
N THR A 125 14.28 -4.71 2.73
CA THR A 125 15.18 -3.54 2.62
C THR A 125 15.01 -2.55 3.77
N LEU A 126 13.78 -2.07 4.02
CA LEU A 126 13.48 -1.02 4.99
C LEU A 126 13.53 -1.52 6.43
N HIS A 127 13.01 -2.71 6.73
CA HIS A 127 12.95 -3.18 8.12
C HIS A 127 14.35 -3.29 8.76
N PRO A 128 15.38 -3.82 8.09
CA PRO A 128 16.75 -3.78 8.60
C PRO A 128 17.26 -2.37 8.85
N LEU A 129 16.98 -1.41 7.95
CA LEU A 129 17.41 -0.01 8.09
C LEU A 129 16.72 0.68 9.27
N VAL A 130 15.42 0.44 9.47
CA VAL A 130 14.65 0.93 10.62
C VAL A 130 15.17 0.36 11.94
N LYS A 131 15.60 -0.91 11.93
CA LYS A 131 16.20 -1.55 13.11
C LYS A 131 17.57 -0.95 13.44
N LYS A 132 18.44 -0.80 12.43
CA LYS A 132 19.80 -0.23 12.58
C LYS A 132 19.79 1.23 13.03
N SER A 133 18.82 2.02 12.55
CA SER A 133 18.64 3.44 12.92
C SER A 133 17.97 3.65 14.29
N GLY A 134 17.49 2.59 14.95
CA GLY A 134 16.77 2.69 16.24
C GLY A 134 15.33 3.21 16.13
N LEU A 135 14.84 3.49 14.91
CA LEU A 135 13.49 4.00 14.65
C LEU A 135 12.39 2.98 14.99
N SER A 136 12.71 1.68 15.02
CA SER A 136 11.79 0.60 15.38
C SER A 136 11.07 0.75 16.74
N ARG A 137 11.58 1.61 17.64
CA ARG A 137 10.94 1.88 18.93
C ARG A 137 9.82 2.91 18.85
N LYS A 138 9.78 3.72 17.78
CA LYS A 138 8.76 4.76 17.60
C LYS A 138 7.41 4.12 17.22
N ARG A 139 6.35 4.52 17.92
CA ARG A 139 5.02 3.90 17.80
C ARG A 139 4.43 4.05 16.40
N ASP A 140 4.60 5.22 15.79
CA ASP A 140 4.17 5.52 14.43
C ASP A 140 4.88 4.62 13.41
N ILE A 141 6.21 4.47 13.51
CA ILE A 141 6.98 3.59 12.62
C ILE A 141 6.53 2.13 12.76
N ARG A 142 6.31 1.63 13.98
CA ARG A 142 5.78 0.27 14.18
C ARG A 142 4.40 0.05 13.57
N ALA A 143 3.55 1.08 13.59
CA ALA A 143 2.22 0.99 12.98
C ALA A 143 2.31 0.92 11.46
N ILE A 144 3.27 1.61 10.84
CA ILE A 144 3.53 1.53 9.39
C ILE A 144 3.99 0.13 9.02
N LEU A 145 5.01 -0.42 9.70
CA LEU A 145 5.54 -1.76 9.41
C LEU A 145 4.55 -2.91 9.69
N ALA A 146 3.52 -2.66 10.51
CA ALA A 146 2.45 -3.63 10.78
C ALA A 146 1.35 -3.61 9.69
N GLY A 147 1.31 -2.56 8.86
CA GLY A 147 0.35 -2.43 7.75
C GLY A 147 0.51 -3.52 6.69
N ASP A 148 1.74 -3.96 6.44
CA ASP A 148 2.10 -4.93 5.40
C ASP A 148 1.37 -6.29 5.53
N ASP A 149 1.02 -6.68 6.76
CA ASP A 149 0.37 -7.97 7.04
C ASP A 149 -1.15 -7.95 6.77
N GLY A 150 -1.75 -6.75 6.69
CA GLY A 150 -3.18 -6.57 6.42
C GLY A 150 -3.57 -6.96 4.98
N LEU A 151 -2.67 -6.72 4.03
CA LEU A 151 -2.97 -6.82 2.60
C LEU A 151 -3.25 -8.25 2.13
N GLU A 152 -2.58 -9.24 2.69
CA GLU A 152 -2.84 -10.64 2.33
C GLU A 152 -4.25 -11.08 2.74
N LYS A 153 -4.72 -10.60 3.89
CA LYS A 153 -6.07 -10.90 4.39
C LYS A 153 -7.11 -10.29 3.45
N GLU A 154 -6.88 -9.07 3.02
CA GLU A 154 -7.68 -8.33 2.05
C GLU A 154 -7.74 -9.04 0.69
N CYS A 155 -6.60 -9.49 0.16
CA CYS A 155 -6.55 -10.23 -1.11
C CYS A 155 -7.34 -11.55 -1.02
N ARG A 156 -7.22 -12.28 0.11
CA ARG A 156 -8.03 -13.47 0.38
C ARG A 156 -9.53 -13.14 0.48
N GLN A 157 -9.89 -12.02 1.07
CA GLN A 157 -11.29 -11.56 1.17
C GLN A 157 -11.85 -11.22 -0.23
N LEU A 158 -11.11 -10.47 -1.04
CA LEU A 158 -11.49 -10.14 -2.42
C LEU A 158 -11.72 -11.40 -3.26
N ARG A 159 -10.81 -12.38 -3.18
CA ARG A 159 -10.95 -13.65 -3.90
C ARG A 159 -12.20 -14.43 -3.49
N ARG A 160 -12.52 -14.45 -2.19
CA ARG A 160 -13.74 -15.10 -1.68
C ARG A 160 -14.99 -14.36 -2.13
N ALA A 161 -14.98 -13.03 -2.10
CA ALA A 161 -16.09 -12.20 -2.54
C ALA A 161 -16.35 -12.39 -4.05
N LEU A 162 -15.31 -12.44 -4.88
CA LEU A 162 -15.42 -12.77 -6.31
C LEU A 162 -16.02 -14.17 -6.55
N GLN A 163 -15.63 -15.17 -5.76
CA GLN A 163 -16.20 -16.51 -5.87
C GLN A 163 -17.68 -16.56 -5.49
N ARG A 164 -18.11 -15.77 -4.50
CA ARG A 164 -19.52 -15.65 -4.12
C ARG A 164 -20.33 -14.94 -5.21
N LEU A 165 -19.80 -13.84 -5.73
CA LEU A 165 -20.44 -13.06 -6.80
C LEU A 165 -20.71 -13.90 -8.05
N ARG A 166 -19.84 -14.87 -8.37
CA ARG A 166 -20.05 -15.79 -9.50
C ARG A 166 -21.13 -16.87 -9.26
N ARG A 167 -21.55 -17.09 -8.01
CA ARG A 167 -22.44 -18.19 -7.62
C ARG A 167 -23.85 -17.73 -7.23
N GLU A 168 -23.98 -16.50 -6.76
CA GLU A 168 -25.24 -15.97 -6.23
C GLU A 168 -26.12 -15.36 -7.35
N LYS A 169 -27.43 -15.59 -7.23
CA LYS A 169 -28.46 -15.03 -8.13
C LYS A 169 -28.94 -13.64 -7.68
N ASP A 170 -28.62 -13.21 -6.46
CA ASP A 170 -28.99 -11.88 -5.93
C ASP A 170 -27.83 -10.90 -6.16
N GLU A 171 -27.64 -10.55 -7.43
CA GLU A 171 -26.41 -9.92 -7.90
C GLU A 171 -26.17 -8.53 -7.33
N ARG A 172 -27.22 -7.75 -7.03
CA ARG A 172 -27.06 -6.30 -6.79
C ARG A 172 -26.36 -5.97 -5.49
N GLU A 173 -26.78 -6.57 -4.38
CA GLU A 173 -26.16 -6.30 -3.08
C GLU A 173 -24.77 -6.91 -3.00
N THR A 174 -24.62 -8.14 -3.50
CA THR A 174 -23.32 -8.80 -3.60
C THR A 174 -22.34 -8.00 -4.46
N VAL A 175 -22.77 -7.45 -5.61
CA VAL A 175 -21.96 -6.55 -6.44
C VAL A 175 -21.48 -5.34 -5.64
N ARG A 176 -22.39 -4.64 -4.95
CA ARG A 176 -22.04 -3.45 -4.16
C ARG A 176 -21.01 -3.78 -3.08
N GLN A 177 -21.23 -4.88 -2.37
CA GLN A 177 -20.31 -5.32 -1.32
C GLN A 177 -18.92 -5.63 -1.90
N VAL A 178 -18.84 -6.31 -3.05
CA VAL A 178 -17.54 -6.65 -3.65
C VAL A 178 -16.84 -5.39 -4.19
N ILE A 179 -17.58 -4.43 -4.77
CA ILE A 179 -17.02 -3.13 -5.17
C ILE A 179 -16.45 -2.41 -3.95
N ALA A 180 -17.19 -2.32 -2.85
CA ALA A 180 -16.74 -1.66 -1.63
C ALA A 180 -15.48 -2.31 -1.04
N ILE A 181 -15.38 -3.66 -1.11
CA ILE A 181 -14.14 -4.37 -0.75
C ILE A 181 -12.98 -3.93 -1.65
N GLY A 182 -13.19 -3.88 -2.97
CA GLY A 182 -12.15 -3.44 -3.91
C GLY A 182 -11.69 -2.00 -3.69
N GLU A 183 -12.64 -1.08 -3.45
CA GLU A 183 -12.35 0.33 -3.12
C GLU A 183 -11.56 0.44 -1.82
N GLY A 184 -11.97 -0.28 -0.76
CA GLY A 184 -11.27 -0.27 0.53
C GLY A 184 -9.84 -0.79 0.44
N ILE A 185 -9.59 -1.82 -0.38
CA ILE A 185 -8.23 -2.33 -0.61
C ILE A 185 -7.36 -1.28 -1.29
N ILE A 186 -7.89 -0.61 -2.32
CA ILE A 186 -7.14 0.44 -3.02
C ILE A 186 -6.82 1.59 -2.07
N GLU A 187 -7.79 2.03 -1.26
CA GLU A 187 -7.59 3.07 -0.24
C GLU A 187 -6.50 2.67 0.77
N GLY A 188 -6.55 1.45 1.29
CA GLY A 188 -5.55 0.93 2.24
C GLY A 188 -4.13 0.96 1.68
N ILE A 189 -3.94 0.58 0.42
CA ILE A 189 -2.61 0.59 -0.23
C ILE A 189 -2.13 2.02 -0.47
N ILE A 190 -3.01 2.92 -0.92
CA ILE A 190 -2.65 4.32 -1.12
C ILE A 190 -2.24 4.96 0.20
N GLU A 191 -2.98 4.70 1.28
CA GLU A 191 -2.65 5.20 2.61
C GLU A 191 -1.31 4.65 3.10
N HIS A 192 -1.05 3.35 2.89
CA HIS A 192 0.23 2.72 3.23
C HIS A 192 1.41 3.42 2.56
N VAL A 193 1.34 3.58 1.23
CA VAL A 193 2.37 4.26 0.42
C VAL A 193 2.60 5.70 0.91
N HIS A 194 1.53 6.45 1.20
CA HIS A 194 1.68 7.82 1.72
C HIS A 194 2.37 7.85 3.08
N ARG A 195 2.03 6.92 4.00
CA ARG A 195 2.70 6.86 5.31
C ARG A 195 4.19 6.56 5.15
N GLU A 196 4.57 5.74 4.18
CA GLU A 196 5.98 5.48 3.91
C GLU A 196 6.69 6.70 3.33
N GLU A 197 6.13 7.33 2.31
CA GLU A 197 6.73 8.49 1.65
C GLU A 197 6.81 9.73 2.55
N GLU A 198 5.79 9.98 3.37
CA GLU A 198 5.70 11.19 4.18
C GLU A 198 6.32 11.04 5.57
N VAL A 199 6.41 9.80 6.09
CA VAL A 199 6.87 9.56 7.48
C VAL A 199 8.09 8.66 7.53
N LEU A 200 8.07 7.50 6.87
CA LEU A 200 9.14 6.51 7.01
C LEU A 200 10.41 6.93 6.29
N PHE A 201 10.31 7.25 5.00
CA PHE A 201 11.47 7.60 4.16
C PHE A 201 12.21 8.84 4.67
N PRO A 202 11.55 9.96 4.99
CA PRO A 202 12.26 11.15 5.48
C PRO A 202 13.03 10.87 6.78
N ARG A 203 12.43 10.10 7.70
CA ARG A 203 13.07 9.74 8.97
C ARG A 203 14.25 8.79 8.79
N LEU A 204 14.16 7.86 7.83
CA LEU A 204 15.28 7.01 7.46
C LEU A 204 16.40 7.83 6.84
N GLU A 205 16.09 8.71 5.90
CA GLU A 205 17.06 9.60 5.25
C GLU A 205 17.78 10.49 6.27
N GLU A 206 17.06 11.07 7.24
CA GLU A 206 17.63 11.83 8.36
C GLU A 206 18.57 10.97 9.22
N ALA A 207 18.17 9.75 9.57
CA ALA A 207 18.97 8.84 10.38
C ALA A 207 20.22 8.32 9.65
N LEU A 208 20.23 8.36 8.31
CA LEU A 208 21.34 7.95 7.46
C LEU A 208 22.34 9.08 7.17
N VAL A 209 22.06 10.33 7.57
CA VAL A 209 23.04 11.43 7.46
C VAL A 209 24.10 11.25 8.56
N PRO A 210 25.41 11.10 8.21
CA PRO A 210 26.45 11.06 9.22
C PRO A 210 26.49 12.40 9.99
N PRO A 211 26.72 12.38 11.32
CA PRO A 211 26.84 13.62 12.08
C PRO A 211 27.94 14.46 11.45
N ARG A 212 27.62 15.71 11.08
CA ARG A 212 28.61 16.66 10.58
C ARG A 212 29.69 16.78 11.63
N SER A 213 30.89 16.29 11.30
CA SER A 213 32.07 16.43 12.14
C SER A 213 32.25 17.92 12.41
N SER A 214 31.98 18.34 13.64
CA SER A 214 32.40 19.63 14.16
C SER A 214 33.92 19.65 14.08
N ARG A 215 34.47 20.26 13.03
CA ARG A 215 35.88 20.64 13.00
C ARG A 215 36.07 21.62 14.15
N GLY A 216 36.79 21.17 15.17
CA GLY A 216 37.35 22.01 16.22
C GLY A 216 38.40 22.95 15.68
#